data_AF-A0A378IZW1-F1
#
_entry.id   AF-A0A378IZW1-F1
#
_cell.length_a   1.000
_cell.length_b   1.000
_cell.length_c   1.000
_cell.angle_alpha   90.00
_cell.angle_beta   90.00
_cell.angle_gamma   90.00
#
_symmetry.space_group_name_H-M   'P 1'
#
loop_
_entity.id
_entity.type
_entity.pdbx_description
1 polymer ?
#
loop_
_entity_poly.entity_id
_entity_poly.type
_entity_poly.pdbx_seq_one_letter_code
_entity_poly.pdbx_strand_id
1 'polypeptide(L)'
;MTRIVQPIFENTNRELLQSTKHRFFTMFTPIQGYKDQRGKQVKESDLLACVANPFIDTYLEPAFALDAAIHLLNATASLAKALYTWSLNQQKTKTLVDKESAQEFGEAWSSVCHAASMVVAQTLNVIFSYISLFTRPIASIIQEVIDDTPTYSSYSRT
;
A
#
# COMPACT_ATOMS: atom_id res chain seq x y z
N MET A 1 -20.65 5.73 -12.04
CA MET A 1 -19.26 5.68 -12.50
C MET A 1 -19.20 5.29 -13.96
N THR A 2 -18.76 6.20 -14.82
CA THR A 2 -18.51 5.89 -16.24
C THR A 2 -17.19 5.12 -16.32
N ARG A 3 -17.29 3.79 -16.49
CA ARG A 3 -16.12 2.91 -16.67
C ARG A 3 -15.92 2.71 -18.17
N ILE A 4 -14.91 3.38 -18.71
CA ILE A 4 -14.48 3.17 -20.10
C ILE A 4 -13.61 1.92 -20.19
N VAL A 5 -12.74 1.70 -19.20
CA VAL A 5 -11.84 0.54 -19.14
C VAL A 5 -11.96 -0.11 -17.76
N GLN A 6 -12.00 -1.44 -17.71
CA GLN A 6 -11.95 -2.17 -16.45
C GLN A 6 -10.54 -2.07 -15.84
N PRO A 7 -10.42 -1.68 -14.56
CA PRO A 7 -9.14 -1.71 -13.86
C PRO A 7 -8.63 -3.15 -13.74
N ILE A 8 -7.31 -3.28 -13.71
CA ILE A 8 -6.56 -4.52 -13.61
C ILE A 8 -6.60 -5.04 -12.17
N PHE A 9 -6.59 -4.13 -11.19
CA PHE A 9 -6.72 -4.48 -9.78
C PHE A 9 -7.98 -3.85 -9.18
N GLU A 10 -8.80 -4.64 -8.48
CA GLU A 10 -9.95 -4.14 -7.70
C GLU A 10 -9.54 -3.71 -6.27
N ASN A 11 -8.28 -3.36 -6.07
CA ASN A 11 -7.76 -3.08 -4.74
C ASN A 11 -8.39 -1.81 -4.18
N THR A 12 -8.93 -1.86 -2.96
CA THR A 12 -9.47 -0.67 -2.30
C THR A 12 -8.33 0.19 -1.73
N ASN A 13 -8.50 1.52 -1.63
CA ASN A 13 -7.54 2.42 -0.96
C ASN A 13 -7.03 1.91 0.40
N ARG A 14 -7.91 1.23 1.15
CA ARG A 14 -7.60 0.63 2.45
C ARG A 14 -6.61 -0.53 2.35
N GLU A 15 -6.70 -1.35 1.31
CA GLU A 15 -5.83 -2.50 1.08
C GLU A 15 -4.44 -2.05 0.64
N LEU A 16 -4.36 -1.00 -0.20
CA LEU A 16 -3.10 -0.36 -0.58
C LEU A 16 -2.36 0.19 0.66
N LEU A 17 -3.06 0.92 1.53
CA LEU A 17 -2.49 1.43 2.77
C LEU A 17 -2.08 0.31 3.74
N GLN A 18 -2.86 -0.76 3.83
CA GLN A 18 -2.49 -1.93 4.63
C GLN A 18 -1.22 -2.61 4.11
N SER A 19 -1.07 -2.75 2.79
CA SER A 19 0.13 -3.30 2.16
C SER A 19 1.37 -2.44 2.46
N THR A 20 1.26 -1.11 2.30
CA THR A 20 2.36 -0.18 2.61
C THR A 20 2.70 -0.18 4.10
N LYS A 21 1.68 -0.17 4.96
CA LYS A 21 1.88 -0.28 6.42
C LYS A 21 2.59 -1.59 6.77
N HIS A 22 2.15 -2.71 6.18
CA HIS A 22 2.77 -4.01 6.41
C HIS A 22 4.26 -3.93 6.08
N ARG A 23 4.63 -3.54 4.85
CA ARG A 23 6.02 -3.44 4.40
C ARG A 23 6.88 -2.52 5.27
N PHE A 24 6.31 -1.39 5.73
CA PHE A 24 6.98 -0.50 6.67
C PHE A 24 7.34 -1.18 7.99
N PHE A 25 6.47 -2.03 8.55
CA PHE A 25 6.80 -2.76 9.78
C PHE A 25 7.73 -3.95 9.50
N THR A 26 7.53 -4.65 8.38
CA THR A 26 8.34 -5.83 8.05
C THR A 26 9.79 -5.47 7.75
N MET A 27 10.10 -4.25 7.31
CA MET A 27 11.47 -3.83 7.04
C MET A 27 12.36 -3.81 8.30
N PHE A 28 11.78 -3.68 9.49
CA PHE A 28 12.53 -3.76 10.75
C PHE A 28 12.46 -5.14 11.42
N THR A 29 11.73 -6.08 10.81
CA THR A 29 11.58 -7.42 11.37
C THR A 29 12.77 -8.29 10.96
N PRO A 30 13.37 -9.07 11.89
CA PRO A 30 14.48 -9.94 11.56
C PRO A 30 14.11 -10.95 10.45
N ILE A 31 15.13 -11.35 9.68
CA ILE A 31 15.05 -12.34 8.60
C ILE A 31 15.00 -13.75 9.18
N GLN A 32 15.80 -13.97 10.23
CA GLN A 32 15.83 -15.24 10.93
C GLN A 32 14.54 -15.45 11.71
N GLY A 33 14.12 -16.72 11.80
CA GLY A 33 13.02 -17.09 12.68
C GLY A 33 13.42 -16.87 14.13
N TYR A 34 12.63 -16.12 14.90
CA TYR A 34 12.91 -15.85 16.31
C TYR A 34 11.98 -16.64 17.23
N LYS A 35 12.47 -16.94 18.42
CA LYS A 35 11.73 -17.61 19.48
C LYS A 35 11.25 -16.57 20.49
N ASP A 36 10.05 -16.73 21.02
CA ASP A 36 9.55 -15.91 22.13
C ASP A 36 10.32 -16.24 23.41
N GLN A 37 10.20 -15.41 24.45
CA GLN A 37 10.78 -15.58 25.79
C GLN A 37 10.41 -16.92 26.46
N ARG A 38 9.41 -17.62 25.92
CA ARG A 38 8.97 -18.96 26.35
C ARG A 38 9.58 -20.10 25.52
N GLY A 39 10.55 -19.82 24.66
CA GLY A 39 11.22 -20.79 23.78
C GLY A 39 10.37 -21.26 22.59
N LYS A 40 9.20 -20.67 22.35
CA LYS A 40 8.31 -21.05 21.25
C LYS A 40 8.72 -20.33 19.97
N GLN A 41 8.84 -21.06 18.86
CA GLN A 41 9.12 -20.47 17.54
C GLN A 41 7.92 -19.61 17.12
N VAL A 42 8.15 -18.29 16.95
CA VAL A 42 7.10 -17.33 16.56
C VAL A 42 7.04 -17.16 15.06
N LYS A 43 8.19 -17.31 14.39
CA LYS A 43 8.32 -17.05 12.97
C LYS A 43 9.38 -17.97 12.35
N GLU A 44 9.14 -18.43 11.13
CA GLU A 44 10.15 -19.14 10.33
C GLU A 44 11.05 -18.14 9.56
N SER A 45 12.14 -18.64 8.97
CA SER A 45 13.07 -17.78 8.23
C SER A 45 12.45 -17.28 6.92
N ASP A 46 12.51 -15.97 6.71
CA ASP A 46 11.93 -15.28 5.55
C ASP A 46 12.99 -14.81 4.54
N LEU A 47 14.15 -15.50 4.47
CA LEU A 47 15.28 -15.05 3.64
C LEU A 47 14.90 -14.95 2.16
N LEU A 48 14.16 -15.94 1.65
CA LEU A 48 13.67 -15.93 0.27
C LEU A 48 12.74 -14.73 0.01
N ALA A 49 11.81 -14.45 0.92
CA ALA A 49 10.91 -13.30 0.80
C ALA A 49 11.68 -11.97 0.88
N CYS A 50 12.71 -11.88 1.73
CA CYS A 50 13.55 -10.69 1.84
C CYS A 50 14.25 -10.36 0.52
N VAL A 51 14.74 -11.38 -0.20
CA VAL A 51 15.42 -11.19 -1.49
C VAL A 51 14.44 -11.03 -2.64
N ALA A 52 13.32 -11.77 -2.63
CA ALA A 52 12.35 -11.78 -3.73
C ALA A 52 11.47 -10.53 -3.78
N ASN A 53 11.09 -9.95 -2.64
CA ASN A 53 10.15 -8.83 -2.56
C ASN A 53 10.57 -7.62 -3.44
N PRO A 54 11.82 -7.12 -3.42
CA PRO A 54 12.27 -6.04 -4.30
C PRO A 54 12.01 -6.34 -5.79
N PHE A 55 12.33 -7.55 -6.25
CA PHE A 55 12.12 -7.92 -7.65
C PHE A 55 10.65 -8.02 -8.02
N ILE A 56 9.83 -8.58 -7.12
CA ILE A 56 8.38 -8.68 -7.30
C ILE A 56 7.77 -7.28 -7.40
N ASP A 57 8.19 -6.34 -6.55
CA ASP A 57 7.64 -4.99 -6.53
C ASP A 57 8.01 -4.18 -7.77
N THR A 58 9.26 -4.26 -8.19
CA THR A 58 9.73 -3.62 -9.43
C THR A 58 9.05 -4.23 -10.66
N TYR A 59 8.81 -5.54 -10.67
CA TYR A 59 8.10 -6.18 -11.77
C TYR A 59 6.61 -5.79 -11.82
N LEU A 60 5.97 -5.59 -10.67
CA LEU A 60 4.57 -5.20 -10.60
C LEU A 60 4.35 -3.69 -10.83
N GLU A 61 5.38 -2.86 -10.66
CA GLU A 61 5.30 -1.40 -10.81
C GLU A 61 4.67 -0.93 -12.13
N PRO A 62 5.01 -1.49 -13.33
CA PRO A 62 4.36 -1.13 -14.59
C PRO A 62 2.86 -1.49 -14.62
N ALA A 63 2.48 -2.61 -14.00
CA ALA A 63 1.08 -3.03 -13.95
C ALA A 63 0.25 -2.08 -13.07
N PHE A 64 0.81 -1.66 -11.92
CA PHE A 64 0.19 -0.63 -11.07
C PHE A 64 0.12 0.74 -11.76
N ALA A 65 1.14 1.13 -12.53
CA ALA A 65 1.14 2.37 -13.30
C ALA A 65 0.05 2.36 -14.40
N LEU A 66 -0.10 1.24 -15.10
CA LEU A 66 -1.15 1.05 -16.10
C LEU A 66 -2.55 1.11 -15.46
N ASP A 67 -2.72 0.49 -14.30
CA ASP A 67 -3.98 0.52 -13.56
C ASP A 67 -4.34 1.93 -13.07
N ALA A 68 -3.36 2.67 -12.54
CA ALA A 68 -3.54 4.08 -12.19
C ALA A 68 -3.93 4.93 -13.42
N ALA A 69 -3.34 4.66 -14.59
CA ALA A 69 -3.71 5.34 -15.84
C ALA A 69 -5.15 5.02 -16.26
N ILE A 70 -5.61 3.78 -16.09
CA ILE A 70 -7.00 3.38 -16.32
C ILE A 70 -7.95 4.13 -15.38
N HIS A 71 -7.61 4.25 -14.10
CA HIS A 71 -8.39 5.02 -13.14
C HIS A 71 -8.44 6.52 -13.47
N LEU A 72 -7.34 7.11 -13.93
CA LEU A 72 -7.31 8.50 -14.40
C LEU A 72 -8.14 8.72 -15.66
N LEU A 73 -8.10 7.78 -16.61
CA LEU A 73 -8.91 7.84 -17.82
C LEU A 73 -10.41 7.76 -17.49
N ASN A 74 -10.80 6.84 -16.59
CA ASN A 74 -12.16 6.74 -16.08
C ASN A 74 -12.60 7.98 -15.28
N ALA A 75 -11.69 8.60 -14.53
CA ALA A 75 -11.94 9.86 -13.83
C ALA A 75 -12.20 11.00 -14.82
N THR A 76 -11.40 11.10 -15.88
CA THR A 76 -11.52 12.11 -16.93
C THR A 76 -12.84 11.96 -17.68
N ALA A 77 -13.25 10.72 -17.97
CA ALA A 77 -14.54 10.43 -18.58
C ALA A 77 -15.72 10.83 -17.70
N SER A 78 -15.67 10.50 -16.41
CA SER A 78 -16.69 10.90 -15.43
C SER A 78 -16.74 12.42 -15.27
N LEU A 79 -15.59 13.09 -15.30
CA LEU A 79 -15.52 14.56 -15.27
C LEU A 79 -16.14 15.20 -16.52
N ALA A 80 -15.84 14.68 -17.71
CA ALA A 80 -16.43 15.15 -18.95
C ALA A 80 -17.95 14.98 -18.97
N LYS A 81 -18.45 13.84 -18.46
CA LYS A 81 -19.88 13.59 -18.29
C LYS A 81 -20.49 14.56 -17.26
N ALA A 82 -19.83 14.80 -16.13
CA ALA A 82 -20.27 15.76 -15.12
C ALA A 82 -20.41 17.17 -15.70
N LEU A 83 -19.42 17.62 -16.48
CA LEU A 83 -19.43 18.93 -17.15
C LEU A 83 -20.55 19.03 -18.20
N TYR A 84 -20.80 17.95 -18.95
CA TYR A 84 -21.89 17.89 -19.92
C TYR A 84 -23.27 17.99 -19.23
N THR A 85 -23.50 17.19 -18.18
CA THR A 85 -24.73 17.23 -17.37
C THR A 85 -24.90 18.60 -16.72
N TRP A 86 -23.83 19.16 -16.16
CA TRP A 86 -23.81 20.49 -15.57
C TRP A 86 -24.20 21.58 -16.59
N SER A 87 -23.62 21.53 -17.79
CA SER A 87 -23.93 22.48 -18.85
C SER A 87 -25.39 22.40 -19.30
N LEU A 88 -25.98 21.19 -19.33
CA LEU A 88 -27.38 20.99 -19.67
C LEU A 88 -28.33 21.49 -18.58
N ASN A 89 -27.94 21.30 -17.32
CA ASN A 89 -28.78 21.63 -16.16
C ASN A 89 -28.67 23.10 -15.74
N GLN A 90 -27.58 23.79 -16.07
CA GLN A 90 -27.40 25.22 -15.77
C GLN A 90 -28.53 26.12 -16.27
N GLN A 91 -29.16 25.76 -17.40
CA GLN A 91 -30.31 26.52 -17.92
C GLN A 91 -31.61 26.29 -17.12
N LYS A 92 -31.66 25.27 -16.27
CA LYS A 92 -32.86 24.81 -15.55
C LYS A 92 -32.75 24.94 -14.03
N THR A 93 -31.54 25.03 -13.47
CA THR A 93 -31.32 25.05 -12.03
C THR A 93 -30.81 26.41 -11.54
N LYS A 94 -31.34 26.89 -10.40
CA LYS A 94 -30.87 28.12 -9.74
C LYS A 94 -29.51 27.98 -9.05
N THR A 95 -29.06 26.75 -8.81
CA THR A 95 -27.81 26.44 -8.12
C THR A 95 -26.67 26.25 -9.10
N LEU A 96 -25.48 26.73 -8.72
CA LEU A 96 -24.31 26.71 -9.58
C LEU A 96 -23.84 25.28 -9.89
N VAL A 97 -24.02 24.34 -8.97
CA VAL A 97 -23.80 22.90 -9.18
C VAL A 97 -25.06 22.17 -8.71
N ASP A 98 -25.71 21.43 -9.59
CA ASP A 98 -26.86 20.60 -9.25
C ASP A 98 -26.41 19.27 -8.59
N LYS A 99 -27.34 18.58 -7.92
CA LYS A 99 -27.05 17.37 -7.15
C LYS A 99 -26.50 16.23 -8.02
N GLU A 100 -26.93 16.13 -9.27
CA GLU A 100 -26.53 15.08 -10.21
C GLU A 100 -25.11 15.32 -10.72
N SER A 101 -24.82 16.57 -11.11
CA SER A 101 -23.45 16.99 -11.45
C SER A 101 -22.49 16.85 -10.26
N ALA A 102 -22.92 17.24 -9.06
CA ALA A 102 -22.11 17.10 -7.84
C ALA A 102 -21.73 15.63 -7.54
N GLN A 103 -22.64 14.69 -7.81
CA GLN A 103 -22.36 13.27 -7.65
C GLN A 103 -21.29 12.80 -8.64
N GLU A 104 -21.42 13.14 -9.93
CA GLU A 104 -20.45 12.75 -10.97
C GLU A 104 -19.07 13.41 -10.75
N PHE A 105 -19.03 14.65 -10.26
CA PHE A 105 -17.77 15.30 -9.82
C PHE A 105 -17.13 14.58 -8.63
N GLY A 106 -17.92 14.16 -7.64
CA GLY A 106 -17.44 13.39 -6.51
C GLY A 106 -16.86 12.02 -6.93
N GLU A 107 -17.49 11.36 -7.90
CA GLU A 107 -17.01 10.10 -8.47
C GLU A 107 -15.70 10.26 -9.25
N ALA A 108 -15.57 11.34 -10.04
CA ALA A 108 -14.32 11.68 -10.72
C ALA A 108 -13.19 11.96 -9.72
N TRP A 109 -13.48 12.76 -8.68
CA TRP A 109 -12.51 13.08 -7.63
C TRP A 109 -12.05 11.84 -6.86
N SER A 110 -12.98 10.97 -6.47
CA SER A 110 -12.67 9.70 -5.81
C SER A 110 -11.73 8.83 -6.65
N SER A 111 -11.95 8.78 -7.97
CA SER A 111 -11.10 8.03 -8.91
C SER A 111 -9.69 8.62 -9.05
N VAL A 112 -9.56 9.96 -9.05
CA VAL A 112 -8.24 10.64 -9.03
C VAL A 112 -7.51 10.35 -7.72
N CYS A 113 -8.19 10.48 -6.58
CA CYS A 113 -7.61 10.17 -5.27
C CYS A 113 -7.16 8.70 -5.19
N HIS A 114 -7.92 7.79 -5.79
CA HIS A 114 -7.55 6.38 -5.85
C HIS A 114 -6.29 6.14 -6.69
N ALA A 115 -6.22 6.70 -7.90
CA ALA A 115 -5.04 6.60 -8.75
C ALA A 115 -3.79 7.19 -8.08
N ALA A 116 -3.91 8.35 -7.44
CA ALA A 116 -2.82 8.96 -6.68
C ALA A 116 -2.37 8.07 -5.51
N SER A 117 -3.32 7.48 -4.79
CA SER A 117 -3.03 6.56 -3.67
C SER A 117 -2.30 5.30 -4.15
N MET A 118 -2.65 4.75 -5.31
CA MET A 118 -1.94 3.61 -5.91
C MET A 118 -0.49 3.95 -6.24
N VAL A 119 -0.25 5.07 -6.92
CA VAL A 119 1.10 5.50 -7.29
C VAL A 119 1.97 5.70 -6.06
N VAL A 120 1.45 6.42 -5.07
CA VAL A 120 2.18 6.66 -3.80
C VAL A 120 2.42 5.36 -3.04
N ALA A 121 1.41 4.51 -2.87
CA ALA A 121 1.55 3.25 -2.15
C ALA A 121 2.57 2.33 -2.81
N GLN A 122 2.52 2.19 -4.15
CA GLN A 122 3.46 1.33 -4.87
C GLN A 122 4.89 1.87 -4.80
N THR A 123 5.07 3.20 -4.92
CA THR A 123 6.39 3.84 -4.78
C THR A 123 6.98 3.57 -3.38
N LEU A 124 6.17 3.74 -2.34
CA LEU A 124 6.58 3.44 -0.96
C LEU A 124 6.87 1.95 -0.75
N ASN A 125 6.10 1.06 -1.37
CA ASN A 125 6.32 -0.38 -1.29
C ASN A 125 7.70 -0.76 -1.86
N VAL A 126 8.04 -0.23 -3.04
CA VAL A 126 9.35 -0.43 -3.67
C VAL A 126 10.46 0.09 -2.75
N ILE A 127 10.34 1.33 -2.26
CA ILE A 127 11.32 1.94 -1.35
C ILE A 127 11.51 1.09 -0.08
N PHE A 128 10.43 0.70 0.59
CA PHE A 128 10.51 -0.10 1.82
C PHE A 128 11.10 -1.49 1.57
N SER A 129 10.81 -2.12 0.43
CA SER A 129 11.45 -3.37 0.06
C SER A 129 12.95 -3.24 -0.15
N TYR A 130 13.42 -2.17 -0.80
CA TYR A 130 14.85 -1.89 -0.92
C TYR A 130 15.51 -1.61 0.43
N ILE A 131 14.88 -0.79 1.27
CA ILE A 131 15.38 -0.53 2.63
C ILE A 131 15.46 -1.83 3.43
N SER A 132 14.47 -2.72 3.28
CA SER A 132 14.40 -3.99 3.99
C SER A 132 15.60 -4.92 3.73
N LEU A 133 16.23 -4.82 2.54
CA LEU A 133 17.45 -5.56 2.23
C LEU A 133 18.61 -5.21 3.17
N PHE A 134 18.62 -3.99 3.71
CA PHE A 134 19.68 -3.52 4.61
C PHE A 134 19.26 -3.57 6.07
N THR A 135 18.03 -3.18 6.38
CA THR A 135 17.56 -3.08 7.78
C THR A 135 17.26 -4.44 8.39
N ARG A 136 16.78 -5.42 7.62
CA ARG A 136 16.43 -6.75 8.15
C ARG A 136 17.63 -7.61 8.53
N PRO A 137 18.77 -7.62 7.78
CA PRO A 137 20.00 -8.25 8.25
C PRO A 137 20.52 -7.62 9.55
N ILE A 138 20.51 -6.29 9.64
CA ILE A 138 20.92 -5.57 10.86
C ILE A 138 20.02 -5.97 12.05
N ALA A 139 18.71 -6.01 11.85
CA ALA A 139 17.77 -6.46 12.87
C ALA A 139 18.00 -7.92 13.30
N SER A 140 18.44 -8.77 12.37
CA SER A 140 18.76 -10.18 12.68
C SER A 140 20.02 -10.28 13.55
N ILE A 141 21.06 -9.49 13.25
CA ILE A 141 22.29 -9.44 14.05
C ILE A 141 21.99 -8.91 15.47
N ILE A 142 21.18 -7.86 15.59
CA ILE A 142 20.77 -7.32 16.89
C ILE A 142 20.00 -8.37 17.70
N GLN A 143 19.08 -9.10 17.06
CA GLN A 143 18.32 -10.15 17.73
C GLN A 143 19.22 -11.28 18.23
N GLU A 144 20.20 -11.70 17.42
CA GLU A 144 21.18 -12.71 17.80
C GLU A 144 22.02 -12.28 19.03
N VAL A 145 22.46 -11.02 19.08
CA VAL A 145 23.16 -10.45 20.26
C VAL A 145 22.28 -10.42 21.50
N ILE A 146 20.98 -10.09 21.35
CA ILE A 146 20.03 -10.09 22.48
C ILE A 146 19.79 -11.50 23.00
N ASP A 147 19.62 -12.47 22.09
CA ASP A 147 19.38 -13.88 22.44
C ASP A 147 20.61 -14.53 23.08
N ASP A 148 21.83 -14.14 22.68
CA ASP A 148 23.09 -14.62 23.23
C ASP A 148 23.53 -13.90 24.52
N THR A 149 22.88 -12.79 24.88
CA THR A 149 23.16 -12.14 26.17
C THR A 149 22.57 -13.03 27.28
N PRO A 150 23.38 -13.67 28.13
CA PRO A 150 22.86 -14.58 29.14
C PRO A 150 21.99 -13.78 30.09
N THR A 151 20.70 -14.09 30.14
CA THR A 151 19.78 -13.59 31.14
C THR A 151 20.33 -13.98 32.51
N TYR A 152 21.04 -13.04 33.15
CA TYR A 152 21.53 -13.15 34.53
C TYR A 152 20.33 -13.02 35.47
N SER A 153 19.38 -13.96 35.38
CA SER A 153 18.18 -14.01 36.21
C SER A 153 17.92 -15.44 36.68
N SER A 154 18.81 -15.95 37.53
CA SER A 154 18.43 -16.76 38.70
C SER A 154 19.69 -17.34 39.34
N TYR A 155 20.02 -16.89 40.57
CA TYR A 155 20.46 -17.74 41.70
C TYR A 155 20.73 -16.84 42.91
N SER A 156 19.65 -16.34 43.54
CA SER A 156 19.69 -15.89 44.93
C SER A 156 18.35 -16.21 45.61
N ARG A 157 18.08 -17.51 45.75
CA ARG A 157 17.17 -18.05 46.76
C ARG A 157 17.77 -19.34 47.30
N THR A 158 18.59 -19.19 48.33
CA THR A 158 18.73 -20.09 49.48
C THR A 158 18.94 -19.21 50.68
#